data_AF-A0A7T5JMR5-F1
#
_entry.id   AF-A0A7T5JMR5-F1
#
_cell.length_a   1.000
_cell.length_b   1.000
_cell.length_c   1.000
_cell.angle_alpha   90.00
_cell.angle_beta   90.00
_cell.angle_gamma   90.00
#
_symmetry.space_group_name_H-M   'P 1'
#
loop_
_entity.id
_entity.type
_entity.pdbx_description
1 polymer ?
#
loop_
_entity_poly.entity_id
_entity_poly.type
_entity_poly.pdbx_seq_one_letter_code
_entity_poly.pdbx_strand_id
1 'polypeptide(L)'
;MNNLKRLRQMSFWIMAMLVSVLVSGCGSDYIVLNPKGPVAETQYNLIIISVILCAIVVVPVLAFTAYVVYRYRDKPDNKAPYQPNWSHSTKLEVIWWGIPVVIIALLGYFTVRDTYALVEPPNQEVKPITVQVTSLDWKWMFTYPEQNIATVN
;
A
#
# COMPACT_ATOMS: atom_id res chain seq x y z
N MET A 1 9.84 35.85 23.08
CA MET A 1 9.32 34.44 23.09
C MET A 1 8.11 34.18 22.18
N ASN A 2 7.30 35.18 21.78
CA ASN A 2 6.13 34.94 20.90
C ASN A 2 6.48 34.66 19.44
N ASN A 3 7.55 35.28 18.90
CA ASN A 3 7.89 35.15 17.48
C ASN A 3 8.38 33.73 17.11
N LEU A 4 9.14 33.06 17.96
CA LEU A 4 9.56 31.66 17.73
C LEU A 4 8.39 30.66 17.76
N LYS A 5 7.40 30.87 18.65
CA LYS A 5 6.18 30.04 18.67
C LYS A 5 5.36 30.26 17.40
N ARG A 6 5.24 31.51 16.93
CA ARG A 6 4.52 31.89 15.71
C ARG A 6 5.19 31.35 14.44
N LEU A 7 6.53 31.40 14.36
CA LEU A 7 7.33 30.79 13.29
C LEU A 7 7.19 29.27 13.24
N ARG A 8 7.25 28.59 14.39
CA ARG A 8 7.05 27.13 14.46
C ARG A 8 5.62 26.72 14.13
N GLN A 9 4.64 27.54 14.49
CA GLN A 9 3.24 27.30 14.16
C GLN A 9 2.97 27.55 12.67
N MET A 10 3.55 28.60 12.07
CA MET A 10 3.54 28.81 10.62
C MET A 10 4.22 27.67 9.86
N SER A 11 5.39 27.20 10.31
CA SER A 11 6.08 26.05 9.70
C SER A 11 5.23 24.78 9.75
N PHE A 12 4.50 24.54 10.83
CA PHE A 12 3.55 23.42 10.94
C PHE A 12 2.39 23.57 9.94
N TRP A 13 1.80 24.76 9.80
CA TRP A 13 0.73 25.03 8.83
C TRP A 13 1.20 24.93 7.38
N ILE A 14 2.41 25.40 7.07
CA ILE A 14 3.03 25.30 5.74
C ILE A 14 3.30 23.84 5.40
N MET A 15 3.81 23.05 6.33
CA MET A 15 4.05 21.63 6.11
C MET A 15 2.75 20.84 5.97
N ALA A 16 1.72 21.16 6.75
CA ALA A 16 0.39 20.56 6.60
C ALA A 16 -0.24 20.90 5.23
N MET A 17 -0.07 22.14 4.75
CA MET A 17 -0.55 22.59 3.44
C MET A 17 0.23 21.93 2.29
N LEU A 18 1.55 21.76 2.44
CA LEU A 18 2.38 21.05 1.46
C LEU A 18 1.97 19.58 1.35
N VAL A 19 1.72 18.92 2.48
CA VAL A 19 1.26 17.54 2.53
C VAL A 19 -0.12 17.38 1.89
N SER A 20 -1.08 18.28 2.14
CA SER A 20 -2.40 18.20 1.50
C SER A 20 -2.35 18.43 -0.01
N VAL A 21 -1.46 19.30 -0.50
CA VAL A 21 -1.20 19.45 -1.95
C VAL A 21 -0.59 18.16 -2.52
N LEU A 22 0.39 17.55 -1.85
CA LEU A 22 1.00 16.29 -2.30
C LEU A 22 0.02 15.10 -2.29
N VAL A 23 -0.97 15.10 -1.38
CA VAL A 23 -2.00 14.06 -1.28
C VAL A 23 -3.15 14.27 -2.28
N SER A 24 -3.26 15.44 -2.90
CA SER A 24 -4.32 15.75 -3.87
C SER A 24 -4.15 15.10 -5.26
N GLY A 25 -3.14 14.25 -5.45
CA GLY A 25 -2.87 13.49 -6.68
C GLY A 25 -3.88 12.39 -7.01
N CYS A 26 -5.16 12.57 -6.74
CA CYS A 26 -6.22 11.64 -7.09
C CYS A 26 -6.64 11.84 -8.56
N GLY A 27 -5.79 11.42 -9.49
CA GLY A 27 -6.17 11.26 -10.90
C GLY A 27 -6.98 9.98 -11.11
N SER A 28 -8.07 10.01 -11.88
CA SER A 28 -8.89 8.82 -12.20
C SER A 28 -8.31 7.96 -13.33
N ASP A 29 -7.24 8.41 -13.98
CA ASP A 29 -6.65 7.79 -15.18
C ASP A 29 -5.41 6.93 -14.90
N TYR A 30 -5.31 6.33 -13.70
CA TYR A 30 -4.29 5.33 -13.45
C TYR A 30 -4.73 3.98 -14.04
N ILE A 31 -4.02 3.50 -15.06
CA ILE A 31 -4.36 2.26 -15.79
C ILE A 31 -4.45 1.02 -14.89
N VAL A 32 -3.74 1.04 -13.75
CA VAL A 32 -3.72 -0.05 -12.75
C VAL A 32 -4.93 0.03 -11.80
N LEU A 33 -5.51 1.22 -11.59
CA LEU A 33 -6.64 1.44 -10.69
C LEU A 33 -7.99 1.49 -11.42
N ASN A 34 -8.00 1.24 -12.74
CA ASN A 34 -9.20 1.20 -13.58
C ASN A 34 -9.30 -0.18 -14.28
N PRO A 35 -9.79 -1.22 -13.59
CA PRO A 35 -9.85 -2.56 -14.16
C PRO A 35 -10.83 -2.63 -15.33
N LYS A 36 -10.40 -3.23 -16.44
CA LYS A 36 -11.21 -3.44 -17.65
C LYS A 36 -11.62 -4.90 -17.89
N GLY A 37 -11.21 -5.82 -17.03
CA GLY A 37 -11.51 -7.24 -17.14
C GLY A 37 -11.53 -7.94 -15.76
N PRO A 38 -12.07 -9.16 -15.69
CA PRO A 38 -12.31 -9.87 -14.42
C PRO A 38 -11.02 -10.15 -13.65
N VAL A 39 -9.94 -10.53 -14.36
CA VAL A 39 -8.62 -10.73 -13.75
C VAL A 39 -8.06 -9.43 -13.17
N ALA A 40 -8.26 -8.30 -13.87
CA ALA A 40 -7.79 -7.00 -13.40
C ALA A 40 -8.60 -6.51 -12.18
N GLU A 41 -9.89 -6.86 -12.08
CA GLU A 41 -10.72 -6.55 -10.92
C GLU A 41 -10.25 -7.29 -9.66
N THR A 42 -9.91 -8.58 -9.78
CA THR A 42 -9.34 -9.34 -8.67
C THR A 42 -8.00 -8.76 -8.20
N GLN A 43 -7.13 -8.37 -9.14
CA GLN A 43 -5.86 -7.70 -8.82
C GLN A 43 -6.06 -6.34 -8.15
N TYR A 44 -7.04 -5.55 -8.62
CA TYR A 44 -7.38 -4.27 -8.03
C TYR A 44 -7.83 -4.43 -6.57
N ASN A 45 -8.71 -5.40 -6.29
CA ASN A 45 -9.18 -5.69 -4.94
C ASN A 45 -8.01 -6.11 -4.03
N LEU A 46 -7.09 -6.93 -4.52
CA LEU A 46 -5.85 -7.29 -3.81
C LEU A 46 -5.01 -6.06 -3.46
N ILE A 47 -4.81 -5.14 -4.41
CA ILE A 47 -4.04 -3.90 -4.20
C ILE A 47 -4.72 -3.06 -3.11
N ILE A 48 -6.03 -2.86 -3.18
CA ILE A 48 -6.76 -2.08 -2.18
C ILE A 48 -6.65 -2.71 -0.79
N ILE A 49 -6.90 -4.01 -0.67
CA ILE A 49 -6.82 -4.72 0.60
C ILE A 49 -5.41 -4.60 1.19
N SER A 50 -4.36 -4.77 0.37
CA SER A 50 -2.98 -4.63 0.78
C SER A 50 -2.64 -3.22 1.26
N VAL A 51 -3.08 -2.19 0.53
CA VAL A 51 -2.85 -0.78 0.91
C VAL A 51 -3.56 -0.44 2.21
N ILE A 52 -4.82 -0.85 2.38
CA ILE A 52 -5.58 -0.63 3.62
C ILE A 52 -4.89 -1.31 4.80
N LEU A 53 -4.48 -2.56 4.62
CA LEU A 53 -3.81 -3.34 5.66
C LEU A 53 -2.45 -2.75 6.03
N CYS A 54 -1.67 -2.27 5.06
CA CYS A 54 -0.44 -1.50 5.32
C CYS A 54 -0.73 -0.19 6.07
N ALA A 55 -1.78 0.54 5.68
CA ALA A 55 -2.16 1.80 6.32
C ALA A 55 -2.56 1.61 7.79
N ILE A 56 -3.26 0.52 8.12
CA ILE A 56 -3.63 0.17 9.50
C ILE A 56 -2.40 -0.02 10.38
N VAL A 57 -1.26 -0.45 9.85
CA VAL A 57 0.00 -0.58 10.63
C VAL A 57 0.75 0.73 10.69
N VAL A 58 0.89 1.43 9.57
CA VAL A 58 1.72 2.64 9.47
C VAL A 58 1.09 3.82 10.21
N VAL A 59 -0.23 4.02 10.11
CA VAL A 59 -0.91 5.17 10.71
C VAL A 59 -0.78 5.20 12.24
N PRO A 60 -1.02 4.11 12.99
CA PRO A 60 -0.79 4.09 14.44
C PRO A 60 0.66 4.32 14.81
N VAL A 61 1.63 3.76 14.07
CA VAL A 61 3.07 3.97 14.37
C VAL A 61 3.45 5.44 14.22
N LEU A 62 2.98 6.11 13.17
CA LEU A 62 3.19 7.54 12.98
C LEU A 62 2.48 8.37 14.06
N ALA A 63 1.26 7.99 14.44
CA ALA A 63 0.51 8.65 15.52
C ALA A 63 1.21 8.51 16.88
N PHE A 64 1.69 7.30 17.23
CA PHE A 64 2.47 7.05 18.44
C PHE A 64 3.77 7.85 18.44
N THR A 65 4.47 7.89 17.31
CA THR A 65 5.70 8.69 17.17
C THR A 65 5.41 10.18 17.41
N ALA A 66 4.37 10.71 16.77
CA ALA A 66 3.94 12.10 16.97
C ALA A 66 3.53 12.38 18.43
N TYR A 67 2.84 11.43 19.08
CA TYR A 67 2.45 11.52 20.48
C TYR A 67 3.68 11.58 21.41
N VAL A 68 4.65 10.68 21.21
CA VAL A 68 5.89 10.65 22.01
C VAL A 68 6.66 11.96 21.83
N VAL A 69 6.83 12.43 20.59
CA VAL A 69 7.48 13.71 20.30
C VAL A 69 6.73 14.87 20.96
N TYR A 70 5.40 14.88 20.96
CA TYR A 70 4.63 15.94 21.59
C TYR A 70 4.74 15.92 23.13
N ARG A 71 4.60 14.73 23.74
CA ARG A 71 4.49 14.52 25.19
C ARG A 71 5.84 14.59 25.92
N TYR A 72 6.91 14.09 25.31
CA TYR A 72 8.25 14.01 25.91
C TYR A 72 9.21 15.09 25.40
N ARG A 73 8.74 16.05 24.60
CA ARG A 73 9.58 17.19 24.19
C ARG A 73 10.03 18.00 25.39
N ASP A 74 11.31 18.34 25.40
CA ASP A 74 11.92 19.23 26.40
C ASP A 74 11.24 20.61 26.37
N LYS A 75 10.54 20.92 27.46
CA LYS A 75 9.82 22.19 27.68
C LYS A 75 9.97 22.58 29.15
N PRO A 76 10.02 23.89 29.45
CA PRO A 76 10.19 24.39 30.82
C PRO A 76 9.15 23.90 31.84
N ASP A 77 7.96 23.50 31.38
CA ASP A 77 6.80 23.07 32.19
C ASP A 77 6.49 21.55 32.04
N ASN A 78 7.39 20.76 31.45
CA ASN A 78 7.08 19.36 31.17
C ASN A 78 7.20 18.47 32.41
N LYS A 79 6.06 18.01 32.94
CA LYS A 79 5.96 17.06 34.06
C LYS A 79 6.00 15.59 33.59
N ALA A 80 6.62 15.30 32.43
CA ALA A 80 6.74 13.92 31.96
C ALA A 80 7.67 13.13 32.88
N PRO A 81 7.31 11.89 33.29
CA PRO A 81 8.22 11.03 34.01
C PRO A 81 9.42 10.69 33.10
N TYR A 82 10.61 11.13 33.51
CA TYR A 82 11.87 10.82 32.83
C TYR A 82 12.51 9.61 33.49
N GLN A 83 12.54 8.48 32.78
CA GLN A 83 13.13 7.23 33.26
C GLN A 83 14.26 6.80 32.31
N PRO A 84 15.52 7.20 32.56
CA PRO A 84 16.63 6.94 31.65
C PRO A 84 17.10 5.48 31.61
N ASN A 85 16.79 4.68 32.64
CA ASN A 85 17.27 3.30 32.78
C ASN A 85 16.24 2.23 32.40
N TRP A 86 15.07 2.63 31.92
CA TRP A 86 14.05 1.68 31.49
C TRP A 86 14.27 1.30 30.02
N SER A 87 14.81 0.12 29.80
CA SER A 87 15.28 -0.34 28.48
C SER A 87 14.63 -1.63 28.00
N HIS A 88 13.96 -2.38 28.87
CA HIS A 88 13.37 -3.67 28.52
C HIS A 88 11.95 -3.83 29.07
N SER A 89 11.04 -4.21 28.19
CA SER A 89 9.69 -4.64 28.53
C SER A 89 9.25 -5.73 27.59
N THR A 90 9.34 -6.97 28.06
CA THR A 90 8.95 -8.17 27.31
C THR A 90 7.48 -8.09 26.86
N LYS A 91 6.60 -7.46 27.64
CA LYS A 91 5.19 -7.26 27.27
C LYS A 91 5.03 -6.37 26.03
N LEU A 92 5.78 -5.27 25.96
CA LEU A 92 5.71 -4.35 24.82
C LEU A 92 6.36 -4.94 23.58
N GLU A 93 7.46 -5.67 23.75
CA GLU A 93 8.15 -6.36 22.66
C GLU A 93 7.24 -7.39 21.98
N VAL A 94 6.54 -8.22 22.76
CA VAL A 94 5.60 -9.22 22.24
C VAL A 94 4.43 -8.58 21.49
N ILE A 95 3.89 -7.46 21.97
CA ILE A 95 2.77 -6.76 21.31
C ILE A 95 3.22 -6.17 19.96
N TRP A 96 4.36 -5.47 19.97
CA TRP A 96 4.94 -4.85 18.77
C TRP A 96 5.32 -5.88 17.70
N TRP A 97 5.77 -7.08 18.09
CA TRP A 97 6.14 -8.14 17.14
C TRP A 97 4.95 -8.99 16.72
N GLY A 98 4.02 -9.25 17.64
CA GLY A 98 2.85 -10.09 17.39
C GLY A 98 1.90 -9.47 16.37
N ILE A 99 1.60 -8.17 16.49
CA ILE A 99 0.67 -7.49 15.59
C ILE A 99 1.12 -7.57 14.11
N PRO A 100 2.36 -7.21 13.74
CA PRO A 100 2.86 -7.35 12.36
C PRO A 100 2.87 -8.79 11.85
N VAL A 101 3.26 -9.76 12.68
CA VAL A 101 3.32 -11.17 12.28
C VAL A 101 1.94 -11.71 11.92
N VAL A 102 0.92 -11.41 12.74
CA VAL A 102 -0.47 -11.82 12.48
C VAL A 102 -1.01 -11.20 11.19
N ILE A 103 -0.70 -9.93 10.96
CA ILE A 103 -1.13 -9.19 9.77
C ILE A 103 -0.53 -9.77 8.49
N ILE A 104 0.77 -10.08 8.49
CA ILE A 104 1.45 -10.73 7.35
C ILE A 104 0.89 -12.13 7.10
N ALA A 105 0.60 -12.90 8.16
CA ALA A 105 0.00 -14.22 8.01
C ALA A 105 -1.39 -14.17 7.33
N LEU A 106 -2.23 -13.20 7.71
CA LEU A 106 -3.53 -12.98 7.06
C LEU A 106 -3.38 -12.58 5.60
N LEU A 107 -2.46 -11.64 5.30
CA LEU A 107 -2.21 -11.20 3.94
C LEU A 107 -1.66 -12.34 3.07
N GLY A 108 -0.78 -13.18 3.62
CA GLY A 108 -0.26 -14.36 2.96
C GLY A 108 -1.38 -15.35 2.58
N TYR A 109 -2.33 -15.58 3.49
CA TYR A 109 -3.48 -16.43 3.22
C TYR A 109 -4.32 -15.94 2.02
N PHE A 110 -4.69 -14.64 2.02
CA PHE A 110 -5.44 -14.06 0.90
C PHE A 110 -4.65 -14.09 -0.40
N THR A 111 -3.35 -13.79 -0.35
CA THR A 111 -2.47 -13.79 -1.52
C THR A 111 -2.39 -15.18 -2.16
N VAL A 112 -2.23 -16.23 -1.34
CA VAL A 112 -2.18 -17.61 -1.84
C VAL A 112 -3.50 -18.01 -2.48
N ARG A 113 -4.63 -17.73 -1.81
CA ARG A 113 -5.96 -18.01 -2.36
C ARG A 113 -6.16 -17.36 -3.73
N ASP A 114 -5.85 -16.08 -3.84
CA ASP A 114 -6.11 -15.32 -5.07
C ASP A 114 -5.11 -15.71 -6.17
N THR A 115 -3.88 -16.08 -5.82
CA THR A 115 -2.90 -16.64 -6.78
C THR A 115 -3.45 -17.92 -7.42
N TYR A 116 -4.00 -18.85 -6.63
CA TYR A 116 -4.59 -20.07 -7.19
C TYR A 116 -5.84 -19.77 -8.03
N ALA A 117 -6.67 -18.81 -7.61
CA ALA A 117 -7.85 -18.42 -8.38
C ALA A 117 -7.52 -17.76 -9.73
N LEU A 118 -6.37 -17.09 -9.86
CA LEU A 118 -5.93 -16.45 -11.11
C LEU A 118 -5.26 -17.42 -12.09
N VAL A 119 -4.73 -18.55 -11.61
CA VAL A 119 -4.13 -19.57 -12.47
C VAL A 119 -5.20 -20.33 -13.25
N GLU A 120 -6.42 -20.42 -12.71
CA GLU A 120 -7.54 -21.07 -13.39
C GLU A 120 -8.11 -20.16 -14.49
N PRO A 121 -8.34 -20.70 -15.72
CA PRO A 121 -8.85 -19.91 -16.82
C PRO A 121 -10.28 -19.40 -16.52
N PRO A 122 -10.57 -18.11 -16.79
CA PRO A 122 -11.90 -17.56 -16.56
C PRO A 122 -12.89 -18.15 -17.58
N ASN A 123 -13.90 -18.86 -17.06
CA ASN A 123 -15.03 -19.49 -17.77
C ASN A 123 -14.68 -20.61 -18.77
N GLN A 124 -15.13 -21.82 -18.45
CA GLN A 124 -15.11 -22.99 -19.35
C GLN A 124 -16.30 -23.03 -20.33
N GLU A 125 -17.30 -22.16 -20.15
CA GLU A 125 -18.57 -22.21 -20.90
C GLU A 125 -18.48 -21.60 -22.31
N VAL A 126 -17.43 -20.85 -22.62
CA VAL A 126 -17.24 -20.21 -23.93
C VAL A 126 -16.03 -20.83 -24.62
N LYS A 127 -16.14 -21.18 -25.90
CA LYS A 127 -15.02 -21.74 -26.68
C LYS A 127 -13.86 -20.72 -26.66
N PRO A 128 -12.71 -21.04 -26.05
CA PRO A 128 -11.61 -20.09 -25.94
C PRO A 128 -10.96 -19.87 -27.30
N ILE A 129 -10.64 -18.63 -27.62
CA ILE A 129 -9.84 -18.30 -28.81
C ILE A 129 -8.37 -18.52 -28.44
N THR A 130 -7.70 -19.45 -29.10
CA THR A 130 -6.27 -19.67 -28.92
C THR A 130 -5.48 -18.61 -29.69
N VAL A 131 -4.72 -17.78 -28.99
CA VAL A 131 -3.80 -16.81 -29.58
C VAL A 131 -2.37 -17.21 -29.23
N GLN A 132 -1.53 -17.42 -30.23
CA GLN A 132 -0.10 -17.62 -30.03
C GLN A 132 0.62 -16.29 -30.14
N VAL A 133 1.36 -15.92 -29.09
CA VAL A 133 2.11 -14.67 -29.02
C VAL A 133 3.60 -14.98 -29.13
N THR A 134 4.23 -14.56 -30.23
CA THR A 134 5.67 -14.69 -30.44
C THR A 134 6.34 -13.34 -30.27
N SER A 135 7.36 -13.29 -29.42
CA SER A 135 8.22 -12.11 -29.25
C SER A 135 9.32 -12.12 -30.31
N LEU A 136 9.30 -11.12 -31.20
CA LEU A 136 10.35 -10.83 -32.18
C LEU A 136 11.13 -9.59 -31.72
N ASP A 137 12.31 -9.34 -32.29
CA ASP A 137 13.07 -8.11 -32.00
C ASP A 137 12.23 -6.87 -32.35
N TRP A 138 11.77 -6.18 -31.31
CA TRP A 138 10.92 -4.99 -31.33
C TRP A 138 9.54 -5.12 -31.97
N LYS A 139 9.04 -6.35 -32.17
CA LYS A 139 7.69 -6.58 -32.70
C LYS A 139 6.99 -7.72 -31.97
N TRP A 140 5.68 -7.61 -31.90
CA TRP A 140 4.83 -8.68 -31.39
C TRP A 140 4.07 -9.29 -32.57
N MET A 141 4.18 -10.61 -32.73
CA MET A 141 3.43 -11.38 -33.71
C MET A 141 2.33 -12.17 -33.00
N PHE A 142 1.10 -11.97 -33.44
CA PHE A 142 -0.09 -12.66 -32.93
C PHE A 142 -0.59 -13.63 -34.01
N THR A 143 -0.51 -14.92 -33.74
CA THR A 143 -0.96 -15.97 -34.67
C THR A 143 -2.26 -16.58 -34.15
N TYR A 144 -3.26 -16.65 -35.03
CA TYR A 144 -4.59 -17.22 -34.78
C TYR A 144 -4.73 -18.53 -35.57
N PRO A 145 -4.34 -19.69 -34.99
CA PRO A 145 -4.32 -20.96 -35.72
C PRO A 145 -5.69 -21.41 -36.21
N GLU A 146 -6.78 -21.12 -35.48
CA GLU A 146 -8.14 -21.49 -35.91
C GLU A 146 -8.61 -20.67 -37.13
N GLN A 147 -8.15 -19.44 -37.26
CA GLN A 147 -8.54 -18.51 -38.33
C GLN A 147 -7.51 -18.45 -39.47
N ASN A 148 -6.37 -19.14 -39.35
CA ASN A 148 -5.25 -19.13 -40.30
C ASN A 148 -4.74 -17.72 -40.65
N ILE A 149 -4.82 -16.77 -39.70
CA ILE A 149 -4.32 -15.41 -39.86
C ILE A 149 -3.21 -15.12 -38.85
N ALA A 150 -2.27 -14.26 -39.23
CA ALA A 150 -1.26 -13.70 -38.34
C ALA A 150 -1.24 -12.18 -38.48
N THR A 151 -1.17 -11.47 -37.36
CA THR A 151 -1.07 -10.01 -37.33
C THR A 151 0.21 -9.61 -36.61
N VAL A 152 0.83 -8.52 -37.10
CA VAL A 152 2.06 -7.95 -36.54
C VAL A 152 1.78 -6.49 -36.22
N ASN A 153 2.32 -6.01 -35.11
CA ASN A 153 2.33 -4.58 -34.77
C ASN A 153 3.41 -3.84 -35.57
#